data_AF-A0A354M4R1-F1
#
_entry.id   AF-A0A354M4R1-F1
#
_cell.length_a   1.000
_cell.length_b   1.000
_cell.length_c   1.000
_cell.angle_alpha   90.00
_cell.angle_beta   90.00
_cell.angle_gamma   90.00
#
_symmetry.space_group_name_H-M   'P 1'
#
loop_
_entity.id
_entity.type
_entity.pdbx_description
1 polymer ?
#
loop_
_entity_poly.entity_id
_entity_poly.type
_entity_poly.pdbx_seq_one_letter_code
_entity_poly.pdbx_strand_id
1 'polypeptide(L)'
;DLLIENLGDVFRKAHVYYHFRPVLFGNLGEVAHSAGMKKEVDRNYSQPHRGGKTGKVSSMVRLLYYSLDYIVGYWLKVKSVTRITRLVIFDRYYTDIICDSRRSRIYLNPKFLYWFGRLFIPSLNYNILLTAKTKTILSRKQELDVADIEAINRNIDYLASKKGYYKVLNESTPQAAVQAILSYIFENQHKKNLKLLK
;
A
#
# COMPACT_ATOMS: atom_id res chain seq x y z
N ASP A 1 -9.48 2.04 -12.10
CA ASP A 1 -10.69 1.72 -12.87
C ASP A 1 -10.39 0.86 -14.10
N LEU A 2 -9.58 1.31 -15.06
CA LEU A 2 -9.22 0.53 -16.27
C LEU A 2 -8.71 -0.91 -16.02
N LEU A 3 -7.91 -1.14 -14.96
CA LEU A 3 -7.39 -2.47 -14.65
C LEU A 3 -8.51 -3.42 -14.18
N ILE A 4 -9.52 -2.88 -13.50
CA ILE A 4 -10.63 -3.64 -12.92
C ILE A 4 -11.57 -4.11 -14.01
N GLU A 5 -11.90 -3.22 -14.96
CA GLU A 5 -12.70 -3.54 -16.14
C GLU A 5 -12.10 -4.73 -16.90
N ASN A 6 -10.78 -4.70 -17.14
CA ASN A 6 -10.06 -5.76 -17.85
C ASN A 6 -9.90 -7.07 -17.05
N LEU A 7 -10.07 -7.07 -15.73
CA LEU A 7 -10.00 -8.27 -14.89
C LEU A 7 -11.37 -8.89 -14.59
N GLY A 8 -12.46 -8.19 -14.89
CA GLY A 8 -13.83 -8.60 -14.57
C GLY A 8 -14.28 -9.89 -15.26
N ASP A 9 -13.76 -10.18 -16.45
CA ASP A 9 -14.10 -11.38 -17.22
C ASP A 9 -13.40 -12.65 -16.69
N VAL A 10 -12.24 -12.49 -16.05
CA VAL A 10 -11.43 -13.60 -15.50
C VAL A 10 -11.82 -13.92 -14.05
N PHE A 11 -12.19 -12.90 -13.26
CA PHE A 11 -12.57 -13.04 -11.86
C PHE A 11 -14.06 -12.76 -11.68
N ARG A 12 -14.85 -13.82 -11.42
CA ARG A 12 -16.32 -13.83 -11.27
C ARG A 12 -16.84 -12.63 -10.45
N LYS A 13 -17.24 -11.53 -11.12
CA LYS A 13 -18.05 -10.35 -10.72
C LYS A 13 -17.96 -9.73 -9.30
N ALA A 14 -17.10 -10.19 -8.41
CA ALA A 14 -17.06 -9.73 -7.03
C ALA A 14 -15.61 -9.37 -6.65
N HIS A 15 -15.22 -8.15 -7.01
CA HIS A 15 -13.99 -7.54 -6.53
C HIS A 15 -14.30 -6.69 -5.29
N VAL A 16 -13.42 -6.72 -4.29
CA VAL A 16 -13.52 -5.85 -3.12
C VAL A 16 -12.32 -4.91 -3.10
N TYR A 17 -12.61 -3.62 -2.99
CA TYR A 17 -11.60 -2.56 -2.95
C TYR A 17 -11.38 -2.11 -1.51
N TYR A 18 -10.11 -2.04 -1.13
CA TYR A 18 -9.69 -1.46 0.15
C TYR A 18 -8.68 -0.35 -0.10
N HIS A 19 -8.93 0.83 0.47
CA HIS A 19 -7.98 1.93 0.44
C HIS A 19 -7.12 1.91 1.70
N PHE A 20 -5.80 1.78 1.55
CA PHE A 20 -4.79 1.76 2.61
C PHE A 20 -4.85 0.54 3.54
N ARG A 21 -6.02 0.21 4.09
CA ARG A 21 -6.25 -0.82 5.13
C ARG A 21 -7.61 -1.49 4.95
N PRO A 22 -7.83 -2.65 5.60
CA PRO A 22 -9.17 -3.24 5.71
C PRO A 22 -10.17 -2.44 6.57
N VAL A 23 -9.82 -1.24 7.08
CA VAL A 23 -10.66 -0.27 7.82
C VAL A 23 -11.55 -0.99 8.84
N LEU A 24 -10.92 -1.70 9.78
CA LEU A 24 -11.63 -2.32 10.89
C LEU A 24 -11.63 -1.38 12.11
N PHE A 25 -10.58 -0.58 12.26
CA PHE A 25 -10.53 0.53 13.20
C PHE A 25 -10.40 1.87 12.45
N GLY A 26 -11.06 2.92 12.96
CA GLY A 26 -10.94 4.27 12.43
C GLY A 26 -9.50 4.81 12.52
N ASN A 27 -9.23 5.97 11.92
CA ASN A 27 -7.88 6.54 12.01
C ASN A 27 -7.51 6.75 13.49
N LEU A 28 -6.24 6.51 13.88
CA LEU A 28 -5.82 6.64 15.29
C LEU A 28 -6.10 8.04 15.87
N GLY A 29 -6.19 9.07 15.02
CA GLY A 29 -6.67 10.40 15.42
C GLY A 29 -8.16 10.45 15.75
N GLU A 30 -9.00 9.75 14.99
CA GLU A 30 -10.44 9.62 15.23
C GLU A 30 -10.74 8.74 16.45
N VAL A 31 -9.98 7.65 16.63
CA VAL A 31 -10.13 6.77 17.80
C VAL A 31 -9.59 7.42 19.07
N ALA A 32 -8.50 8.20 18.98
CA ALA A 32 -8.03 9.00 20.12
C ALA A 32 -8.98 10.15 20.47
N HIS A 33 -9.71 10.69 19.50
CA HIS A 33 -10.75 11.70 19.73
C HIS A 33 -12.03 11.08 20.32
N SER A 34 -12.47 9.93 19.81
CA SER A 34 -13.61 9.20 20.36
C SER A 34 -13.33 8.63 21.76
N ALA A 35 -12.06 8.35 22.07
CA ALA A 35 -11.59 7.97 23.40
C ALA A 35 -11.22 9.17 24.31
N GLY A 36 -11.47 10.41 23.88
CA GLY A 36 -11.27 11.62 24.69
C GLY A 36 -9.81 12.08 24.90
N MET A 37 -8.83 11.44 24.24
CA MET A 37 -7.39 11.73 24.40
C MET A 37 -6.85 12.82 23.46
N LYS A 38 -7.66 13.34 22.52
CA LYS A 38 -7.30 14.49 21.66
C LYS A 38 -8.52 15.37 21.39
N LYS A 39 -8.39 16.68 21.67
CA LYS A 39 -9.45 17.70 21.46
C LYS A 39 -9.70 18.05 19.99
N GLU A 40 -8.73 17.88 19.10
CA GLU A 40 -8.90 18.22 17.68
C GLU A 40 -8.30 17.13 16.78
N VAL A 41 -9.14 16.64 15.85
CA VAL A 41 -8.70 15.81 14.72
C VAL A 41 -8.53 16.76 13.55
N ASP A 42 -7.30 16.91 13.08
CA ASP A 42 -7.02 17.56 11.81
C ASP A 42 -7.60 16.70 10.69
N ARG A 43 -8.81 17.04 10.24
CA ARG A 43 -9.57 16.36 9.19
C ARG A 43 -9.21 16.87 7.79
N ASN A 44 -8.13 17.64 7.66
CA ASN A 44 -7.83 18.26 6.38
C ASN A 44 -7.07 17.29 5.46
N TYR A 45 -7.83 16.39 4.84
CA TYR A 45 -7.37 15.40 3.87
C TYR A 45 -6.77 16.02 2.59
N SER A 46 -7.00 17.32 2.36
CA SER A 46 -6.49 18.04 1.18
C SER A 46 -4.97 18.26 1.20
N GLN A 47 -4.29 18.14 2.34
CA GLN A 47 -2.82 18.20 2.39
C GLN A 47 -2.23 17.12 3.32
N PRO A 48 -1.90 15.95 2.78
CA PRO A 48 -1.47 14.79 3.56
C PRO A 48 -0.09 14.96 4.24
N HIS A 49 0.71 15.96 3.87
CA HIS A 49 2.08 16.18 4.38
C HIS A 49 2.20 17.29 5.45
N ARG A 50 1.08 17.84 5.96
CA ARG A 50 1.07 18.91 6.99
C ARG A 50 1.55 18.49 8.38
N GLY A 51 1.61 17.18 8.65
CA GLY A 51 1.94 16.68 9.99
C GLY A 51 3.40 16.91 10.39
N GLY A 52 3.62 17.54 11.55
CA GLY A 52 4.94 17.65 12.17
C GLY A 52 5.59 16.28 12.46
N LYS A 53 6.92 16.27 12.60
CA LYS A 53 7.69 15.07 12.93
C LYS A 53 7.21 14.51 14.27
N THR A 54 6.78 13.26 14.30
CA THR A 54 6.42 12.59 15.55
C THR A 54 7.59 11.80 16.10
N GLY A 55 7.74 11.79 17.43
CA GLY A 55 8.79 11.05 18.11
C GLY A 55 8.77 9.54 17.79
N LYS A 56 9.90 8.86 18.03
CA LYS A 56 10.07 7.43 17.74
C LYS A 56 9.04 6.56 18.47
N VAL A 57 8.71 6.88 19.72
CA VAL A 57 7.69 6.17 20.52
C VAL A 57 6.30 6.30 19.89
N SER A 58 5.89 7.51 19.51
CA SER A 58 4.61 7.74 18.83
C SER A 58 4.53 7.00 17.48
N SER A 59 5.65 6.94 16.75
CA SER A 59 5.75 6.19 15.50
C SER A 59 5.61 4.68 15.73
N MET A 60 6.19 4.14 16.80
CA MET A 60 6.06 2.73 17.18
C MET A 60 4.63 2.35 17.59
N VAL A 61 3.98 3.19 18.41
CA VAL A 61 2.58 2.96 18.81
C VAL A 61 1.66 2.95 17.59
N ARG A 62 1.85 3.91 16.66
CA ARG A 62 1.11 3.92 15.39
C ARG A 62 1.38 2.67 14.57
N LEU A 63 2.65 2.26 14.44
CA LEU A 63 3.00 1.04 13.72
C LEU A 63 2.25 -0.17 14.30
N LEU A 64 2.28 -0.38 15.62
CA LEU A 64 1.60 -1.50 16.27
C LEU A 64 0.08 -1.46 16.05
N TYR A 65 -0.55 -0.31 16.31
CA TYR A 65 -1.98 -0.12 16.11
C TYR A 65 -2.41 -0.44 14.67
N TYR A 66 -1.65 0.09 13.72
CA TYR A 66 -1.86 -0.14 12.32
C TYR A 66 -1.62 -1.58 11.88
N SER A 67 -0.69 -2.27 12.52
CA SER A 67 -0.38 -3.67 12.24
C SER A 67 -1.47 -4.61 12.73
N LEU A 68 -2.06 -4.31 13.90
CA LEU A 68 -3.21 -5.06 14.41
C LEU A 68 -4.40 -4.98 13.45
N ASP A 69 -4.70 -3.79 12.91
CA ASP A 69 -5.76 -3.61 11.91
C ASP A 69 -5.49 -4.42 10.63
N TYR A 70 -4.24 -4.42 10.14
CA TYR A 70 -3.85 -5.25 8.99
C TYR A 70 -4.04 -6.75 9.26
N ILE A 71 -3.62 -7.24 10.43
CA ILE A 71 -3.72 -8.66 10.78
C ILE A 71 -5.20 -9.05 10.93
N VAL A 72 -5.92 -8.40 11.84
CA VAL A 72 -7.30 -8.74 12.17
C VAL A 72 -8.20 -8.54 10.95
N GLY A 73 -8.05 -7.43 10.23
CA GLY A 73 -8.86 -7.15 9.05
C GLY A 73 -8.57 -8.04 7.86
N TYR A 74 -7.32 -8.48 7.69
CA TYR A 74 -7.02 -9.49 6.69
C TYR A 74 -7.71 -10.82 6.99
N TRP A 75 -7.65 -11.29 8.23
CA TRP A 75 -8.24 -12.58 8.59
C TRP A 75 -9.77 -12.58 8.53
N LEU A 76 -10.42 -11.50 8.95
CA LEU A 76 -11.88 -11.40 8.96
C LEU A 76 -12.46 -11.10 7.58
N LYS A 77 -11.91 -10.09 6.88
CA LYS A 77 -12.51 -9.58 5.64
C LYS A 77 -11.87 -10.20 4.39
N VAL A 78 -10.54 -10.26 4.33
CA VAL A 78 -9.84 -10.69 3.11
C VAL A 78 -9.89 -12.21 2.96
N LYS A 79 -9.53 -12.97 4.00
CA LYS A 79 -9.48 -14.43 3.92
C LYS A 79 -10.84 -15.06 3.61
N SER A 80 -11.92 -14.48 4.14
CA SER A 80 -13.29 -14.91 3.86
C SER A 80 -13.66 -14.73 2.37
N VAL A 81 -13.28 -13.60 1.78
CA VAL A 81 -13.55 -13.25 0.38
C VAL A 81 -12.68 -14.07 -0.59
N THR A 82 -11.38 -14.22 -0.31
CA THR A 82 -10.44 -14.95 -1.17
C THR A 82 -10.76 -16.45 -1.28
N ARG A 83 -11.40 -17.05 -0.27
CA ARG A 83 -11.86 -18.46 -0.33
C ARG A 83 -12.89 -18.71 -1.43
N ILE A 84 -13.63 -17.68 -1.85
CA ILE A 84 -14.70 -17.78 -2.86
C ILE A 84 -14.20 -17.27 -4.23
N THR A 85 -12.91 -17.45 -4.52
CA THR A 85 -12.24 -17.06 -5.79
C THR A 85 -12.38 -15.57 -6.20
N ARG A 86 -12.63 -14.69 -5.23
CA ARG A 86 -12.79 -13.24 -5.44
C ARG A 86 -11.44 -12.51 -5.45
N LEU A 87 -11.35 -11.48 -6.29
CA LEU A 87 -10.18 -10.61 -6.37
C LEU A 87 -10.26 -9.50 -5.32
N VAL A 88 -9.20 -9.34 -4.52
CA VAL A 88 -9.08 -8.24 -3.56
C VAL A 88 -7.94 -7.34 -4.00
N ILE A 89 -8.26 -6.05 -4.21
CA ILE A 89 -7.29 -5.05 -4.63
C ILE A 89 -7.14 -4.04 -3.49
N PHE A 90 -5.89 -3.83 -3.09
CA PHE A 90 -5.52 -2.78 -2.15
C PHE A 90 -4.94 -1.59 -2.93
N ASP A 91 -5.58 -0.43 -2.85
CA ASP A 91 -4.95 0.83 -3.24
C ASP A 91 -4.18 1.34 -2.03
N ARG A 92 -2.87 1.08 -2.06
CA ARG A 92 -1.92 1.24 -0.94
C ARG A 92 -2.11 0.16 0.13
N TYR A 93 -1.00 -0.45 0.49
CA TYR A 93 -0.92 -1.44 1.56
C TYR A 93 0.19 -1.03 2.53
N TYR A 94 0.73 -1.97 3.30
CA TYR A 94 1.86 -1.72 4.20
C TYR A 94 3.10 -1.13 3.51
N THR A 95 3.26 -1.36 2.21
CA THR A 95 4.34 -0.80 1.39
C THR A 95 4.42 0.72 1.42
N ASP A 96 3.28 1.40 1.51
CA ASP A 96 3.19 2.86 1.59
C ASP A 96 3.79 3.37 2.91
N ILE A 97 3.68 2.62 4.01
CA ILE A 97 4.31 2.95 5.30
C ILE A 97 5.85 2.90 5.20
N ILE A 98 6.38 1.97 4.39
CA ILE A 98 7.82 1.84 4.17
C ILE A 98 8.33 2.95 3.25
N CYS A 99 7.57 3.27 2.19
CA CYS A 99 7.99 4.24 1.18
C CYS A 99 7.80 5.69 1.61
N ASP A 100 6.69 6.01 2.29
CA ASP A 100 6.25 7.35 2.64
C ASP A 100 6.03 7.48 4.17
N SER A 101 7.13 7.73 4.87
CA SER A 101 7.16 7.95 6.32
C SER A 101 6.45 9.24 6.75
N ARG A 102 6.39 10.25 5.87
CA ARG A 102 5.85 11.58 6.18
C ARG A 102 4.32 11.55 6.19
N ARG A 103 3.73 10.93 5.18
CA ARG A 103 2.28 10.73 5.06
C ARG A 103 1.73 9.79 6.14
N SER A 104 2.46 8.72 6.45
CA SER A 104 2.07 7.77 7.51
C SER A 104 2.38 8.27 8.93
N ARG A 105 3.16 9.36 9.06
CA ARG A 105 3.69 9.88 10.34
C ARG A 105 4.42 8.79 11.14
N ILE A 106 5.15 7.91 10.46
CA ILE A 106 5.96 6.83 11.04
C ILE A 106 7.41 7.05 10.61
N TYR A 107 8.17 7.71 11.47
CA TYR A 107 9.58 8.04 11.22
C TYR A 107 10.50 6.95 11.80
N LEU A 108 10.40 5.75 11.24
CA LEU A 108 11.23 4.59 11.60
C LEU A 108 12.12 4.18 10.42
N ASN A 109 13.17 3.41 10.69
CA ASN A 109 14.08 2.96 9.64
C ASN A 109 13.34 2.05 8.62
N PRO A 110 13.38 2.33 7.30
CA PRO A 110 12.72 1.52 6.29
C PRO A 110 13.11 0.03 6.32
N LYS A 111 14.35 -0.29 6.71
CA LYS A 111 14.80 -1.68 6.87
C LYS A 111 14.07 -2.39 8.03
N PHE A 112 13.87 -1.69 9.14
CA PHE A 112 13.11 -2.19 10.28
C PHE A 112 11.65 -2.41 9.89
N LEU A 113 11.04 -1.42 9.23
CA LEU A 113 9.66 -1.53 8.74
C LEU A 113 9.48 -2.69 7.76
N TYR A 114 10.42 -2.89 6.83
CA TYR A 114 10.38 -4.04 5.93
C TYR A 114 10.40 -5.38 6.68
N TRP A 115 11.31 -5.56 7.64
CA TRP A 115 11.39 -6.81 8.40
C TRP A 115 10.19 -7.02 9.31
N PHE A 116 9.72 -5.97 9.97
CA PHE A 116 8.51 -5.99 10.77
C PHE A 116 7.30 -6.38 9.91
N GLY A 117 7.12 -5.73 8.77
CA GLY A 117 6.07 -6.03 7.80
C GLY A 117 6.11 -7.47 7.32
N ARG A 118 7.30 -7.96 6.97
CA ARG A 118 7.50 -9.34 6.52
C ARG A 118 7.10 -10.38 7.57
N LEU A 119 7.27 -10.07 8.86
CA LEU A 119 7.00 -11.01 9.95
C LEU A 119 5.52 -10.99 10.38
N PHE A 120 4.95 -9.79 10.52
CA PHE A 120 3.64 -9.62 11.14
C PHE A 120 2.51 -9.34 10.16
N ILE A 121 2.80 -8.72 9.01
CA ILE A 121 1.77 -8.29 8.08
C ILE A 121 1.51 -9.38 7.05
N PRO A 122 0.25 -9.77 6.81
CA PRO A 122 -0.10 -10.73 5.77
C PRO A 122 0.45 -10.32 4.41
N SER A 123 1.16 -11.25 3.75
CA SER A 123 1.74 -10.97 2.44
C SER A 123 0.67 -10.99 1.34
N LEU A 124 0.75 -10.03 0.42
CA LEU A 124 -0.07 -10.04 -0.80
C LEU A 124 0.54 -10.99 -1.83
N ASN A 125 -0.31 -11.57 -2.67
CA ASN A 125 0.13 -12.45 -3.77
C ASN A 125 0.99 -11.72 -4.80
N TYR A 126 0.68 -10.43 -5.04
CA TYR A 126 1.35 -9.55 -5.98
C TYR A 126 1.48 -8.16 -5.35
N ASN A 127 2.71 -7.64 -5.23
CA ASN A 127 2.95 -6.27 -4.78
C ASN A 127 3.49 -5.46 -5.96
N ILE A 128 2.71 -4.48 -6.41
CA ILE A 128 3.05 -3.63 -7.55
C ILE A 128 3.46 -2.25 -7.03
N LEU A 129 4.66 -1.82 -7.39
CA LEU A 129 5.23 -0.53 -7.03
C LEU A 129 5.18 0.38 -8.25
N LEU A 130 4.28 1.36 -8.22
CA LEU A 130 4.16 2.37 -9.27
C LEU A 130 5.07 3.55 -8.96
N THR A 131 5.96 3.89 -9.89
CA THR A 131 6.88 5.03 -9.76
C THR A 131 6.97 5.82 -11.07
N ALA A 132 7.49 7.04 -10.99
CA ALA A 132 7.82 7.88 -12.14
C ALA A 132 9.06 8.72 -11.81
N LYS A 133 9.72 9.28 -12.83
CA LYS A 133 10.83 10.22 -12.63
C LYS A 133 10.42 11.39 -11.73
N THR A 134 11.35 11.84 -10.88
CA THR A 134 11.16 12.95 -9.95
C THR A 134 10.57 14.20 -10.63
N LYS A 135 11.09 14.55 -11.81
CA LYS A 135 10.60 15.69 -12.61
C LYS A 135 9.13 15.54 -13.01
N THR A 136 8.70 14.34 -13.38
CA THR A 136 7.32 14.01 -13.75
C THR A 136 6.38 13.95 -12.54
N ILE A 137 6.89 13.54 -11.37
CA ILE A 137 6.11 13.57 -10.13
C ILE A 137 5.90 15.01 -9.69
N LEU A 138 6.94 15.83 -9.71
CA LEU A 138 6.89 17.24 -9.32
C LEU A 138 5.92 18.04 -10.19
N SER A 139 5.90 17.78 -11.51
CA SER A 139 4.95 18.44 -12.42
C SER A 139 3.49 18.02 -12.17
N ARG A 140 3.25 16.84 -11.61
CA ARG A 140 1.91 16.30 -11.30
C ARG A 140 1.45 16.58 -9.86
N LYS A 141 2.39 16.78 -8.93
CA LYS A 141 2.16 16.96 -7.50
C LYS A 141 3.09 18.05 -6.97
N GLN A 142 2.61 19.29 -7.03
CA GLN A 142 3.35 20.47 -6.57
C GLN A 142 3.44 20.59 -5.04
N GLU A 143 2.78 19.70 -4.29
CA GLU A 143 2.77 19.70 -2.81
C GLU A 143 3.98 19.02 -2.16
N LEU A 144 4.89 18.45 -2.96
CA LEU A 144 6.02 17.66 -2.50
C LEU A 144 7.35 18.34 -2.85
N ASP A 145 8.28 18.34 -1.89
CA ASP A 145 9.65 18.76 -2.13
C ASP A 145 10.43 17.70 -2.92
N VAL A 146 11.40 18.14 -3.71
CA VAL A 146 12.26 17.28 -4.53
C VAL A 146 12.96 16.23 -3.64
N ALA A 147 13.45 16.65 -2.47
CA ALA A 147 14.12 15.77 -1.52
C ALA A 147 13.20 14.63 -1.00
N ASP A 148 11.91 14.93 -0.80
CA ASP A 148 10.93 13.94 -0.36
C ASP A 148 10.62 12.94 -1.49
N ILE A 149 10.45 13.43 -2.72
CA ILE A 149 10.22 12.57 -3.89
C ILE A 149 11.41 11.63 -4.10
N GLU A 150 12.63 12.13 -3.96
CA GLU A 150 13.85 11.31 -4.04
C GLU A 150 13.97 10.30 -2.91
N ALA A 151 13.55 10.66 -1.69
CA ALA A 151 13.50 9.72 -0.57
C ALA A 151 12.48 8.58 -0.83
N ILE A 152 11.29 8.93 -1.33
CA ILE A 152 10.26 7.95 -1.69
C ILE A 152 10.76 7.02 -2.80
N ASN A 153 11.35 7.58 -3.87
CA ASN A 153 11.89 6.79 -4.98
C ASN A 153 13.01 5.85 -4.52
N ARG A 154 13.92 6.30 -3.63
CA ARG A 154 14.94 5.43 -3.02
C ARG A 154 14.34 4.28 -2.22
N ASN A 155 13.28 4.52 -1.46
CA ASN A 155 12.59 3.47 -0.71
C ASN A 155 11.86 2.48 -1.63
N ILE A 156 11.27 2.97 -2.73
CA ILE A 156 10.68 2.13 -3.76
C ILE A 156 11.76 1.24 -4.40
N ASP A 157 12.92 1.79 -4.74
CA ASP A 157 14.05 1.03 -5.31
C ASP A 157 14.55 -0.04 -4.34
N TYR A 158 14.64 0.31 -3.05
CA TYR A 158 14.95 -0.66 -2.01
C TYR A 158 13.95 -1.81 -1.97
N LEU A 159 12.64 -1.54 -2.02
CA LEU A 159 11.62 -2.59 -2.05
C LEU A 159 11.63 -3.40 -3.34
N ALA A 160 11.86 -2.76 -4.49
CA ALA A 160 11.95 -3.41 -5.79
C ALA A 160 13.09 -4.45 -5.84
N SER A 161 14.17 -4.24 -5.08
CA SER A 161 15.24 -5.23 -4.93
C SER A 161 14.83 -6.50 -4.14
N LYS A 162 13.65 -6.50 -3.50
CA LYS A 162 13.18 -7.61 -2.66
C LYS A 162 12.24 -8.53 -3.43
N LYS A 163 12.29 -9.82 -3.09
CA LYS A 163 11.41 -10.84 -3.68
C LYS A 163 9.94 -10.50 -3.40
N GLY A 164 9.10 -10.60 -4.42
CA GLY A 164 7.64 -10.42 -4.32
C GLY A 164 7.16 -9.00 -4.63
N TYR A 165 8.06 -8.10 -5.01
CA TYR A 165 7.77 -6.75 -5.47
C TYR A 165 8.03 -6.62 -6.97
N TYR A 166 7.14 -5.92 -7.67
CA TYR A 166 7.26 -5.62 -9.09
C TYR A 166 7.16 -4.12 -9.32
N LYS A 167 8.23 -3.51 -9.80
CA LYS A 167 8.32 -2.07 -10.05
C LYS A 167 7.88 -1.77 -11.47
N VAL A 168 6.95 -0.83 -11.63
CA VAL A 168 6.44 -0.35 -12.93
C VAL A 168 6.68 1.15 -13.03
N LEU A 169 7.36 1.56 -14.09
CA LEU A 169 7.60 2.96 -14.42
C LEU A 169 6.41 3.51 -15.22
N ASN A 170 5.71 4.48 -14.63
CA ASN A 170 4.55 5.14 -15.22
C ASN A 170 4.94 6.47 -15.89
N GLU A 171 5.88 6.40 -16.83
CA GLU A 171 6.36 7.54 -17.62
C GLU A 171 5.56 7.75 -18.91
N SER A 172 4.92 6.69 -19.40
CA SER A 172 4.16 6.65 -20.65
C SER A 172 2.64 6.77 -20.39
N THR A 173 1.82 6.21 -21.28
CA THR A 173 0.37 6.17 -21.13
C THR A 173 -0.07 5.21 -20.01
N PRO A 174 -1.20 5.48 -19.33
CA PRO A 174 -1.77 4.58 -18.33
C PRO A 174 -1.98 3.15 -18.83
N GLN A 175 -2.31 2.99 -20.12
CA GLN A 175 -2.57 1.70 -20.76
C GLN A 175 -1.32 0.82 -20.79
N ALA A 176 -0.15 1.39 -21.05
CA ALA A 176 1.11 0.65 -21.05
C ALA A 176 1.43 0.10 -19.65
N ALA A 177 1.19 0.90 -18.61
CA ALA A 177 1.35 0.45 -17.23
C ALA A 177 0.37 -0.68 -16.88
N VAL A 178 -0.90 -0.56 -17.29
CA VAL A 178 -1.92 -1.60 -17.10
C VAL A 178 -1.49 -2.91 -17.78
N GLN A 179 -1.05 -2.85 -19.03
CA GLN A 179 -0.59 -4.02 -19.78
C GLN A 179 0.59 -4.71 -19.06
N ALA A 180 1.60 -3.95 -18.65
CA ALA A 180 2.77 -4.49 -17.94
C ALA A 180 2.38 -5.19 -16.63
N ILE A 181 1.41 -4.65 -15.90
CA ILE A 181 0.90 -5.25 -14.65
C ILE A 181 0.13 -6.53 -14.94
N LEU A 182 -0.78 -6.52 -15.91
CA LEU A 182 -1.61 -7.68 -16.24
C LEU A 182 -0.75 -8.84 -16.75
N SER A 183 0.19 -8.59 -17.66
CA SER A 183 1.14 -9.61 -18.13
C SER A 183 1.91 -10.23 -16.98
N TYR A 184 2.44 -9.40 -16.07
CA TYR A 184 3.15 -9.90 -14.88
C TYR A 184 2.25 -10.78 -14.00
N ILE A 185 1.00 -10.37 -13.73
CA ILE A 185 0.06 -11.15 -12.91
C ILE A 185 -0.24 -12.49 -13.58
N PHE A 186 -0.61 -12.47 -14.86
CA PHE A 186 -1.03 -13.68 -15.58
C PHE A 186 0.10 -14.69 -15.74
N GLU A 187 1.32 -14.26 -16.07
CA GLU A 187 2.47 -15.16 -16.17
C GLU A 187 2.79 -15.85 -14.84
N ASN A 188 2.77 -15.08 -13.74
CA ASN A 188 3.05 -15.64 -12.42
C ASN A 188 1.91 -16.54 -11.93
N GLN A 189 0.66 -16.20 -12.23
CA GLN A 189 -0.49 -17.04 -11.90
C GLN A 189 -0.45 -18.34 -12.70
N HIS A 190 -0.12 -18.28 -14.00
CA HIS A 190 0.05 -19.45 -14.84
C HIS A 190 1.15 -20.39 -14.30
N LYS A 191 2.33 -19.84 -13.94
CA LYS A 191 3.42 -20.60 -13.32
C LYS A 191 3.01 -21.26 -11.99
N LYS A 192 2.18 -20.60 -11.18
CA LYS A 192 1.64 -21.18 -9.94
C LYS A 192 0.68 -22.33 -10.25
N ASN A 193 -0.23 -22.14 -11.19
CA ASN A 193 -1.19 -23.16 -11.59
C ASN A 193 -0.50 -24.41 -12.15
N LEU A 194 0.53 -24.25 -12.99
CA LEU A 194 1.33 -25.37 -13.50
C LEU A 194 2.02 -26.18 -12.41
N LYS A 195 2.45 -25.54 -11.31
CA LYS A 195 3.05 -26.23 -10.16
C LYS A 195 2.04 -27.02 -9.33
N LEU A 196 0.75 -26.64 -9.39
CA LEU A 196 -0.33 -27.35 -8.69
C LEU A 196 -0.86 -28.54 -9.50
N LEU A 197 -0.59 -28.57 -10.80
CA LEU A 197 -0.97 -29.65 -11.72
C LEU A 197 0.07 -30.78 -11.79
N LYS A 198 1.28 -30.55 -11.25
CA LYS A 198 2.32 -31.57 -11.07
C LYS A 198 2.24 -32.16 -9.66
#